data_AF-A0A0D6L7N0-F1
#
_entry.id   AF-A0A0D6L7N0-F1
#
_cell.length_a   1.000
_cell.length_b   1.000
_cell.length_c   1.000
_cell.angle_alpha   90.00
_cell.angle_beta   90.00
_cell.angle_gamma   90.00
#
_symmetry.space_group_name_H-M   'P 1'
#
loop_
_entity.id
_entity.type
_entity.pdbx_description
1 polymer ?
#
loop_
_entity_poly.entity_id
_entity_poly.type
_entity_poly.pdbx_seq_one_letter_code
_entity_poly.pdbx_strand_id
1 'polypeptide(L)'
;MVEESVPAAKAAVKMLPSYVRAVPNGRESGDFLALDLGGTNFRVLLIRLKGREAEMIGKIFRVPESVMRGSGEAIIIQQFQLFDHIADCMAKFMVEQGVNNAEKLPLGFTFSFPCKQEGLTCAKLINWTKGFNASGVEGADVVTMLREACKRRDVGFPGNFLSSWEFSEISNG
;
A
#
# COMPACT_ATOMS: atom_id res chain seq x y z
N MET A 1 -10.84 -13.89 -36.60
CA MET A 1 -11.86 -12.98 -36.03
C MET A 1 -11.11 -11.73 -35.62
N VAL A 2 -11.39 -10.60 -36.25
CA VAL A 2 -10.83 -9.30 -35.90
C VAL A 2 -11.76 -8.73 -34.84
N GLU A 3 -11.30 -8.51 -33.60
CA GLU A 3 -12.09 -7.79 -32.61
C GLU A 3 -12.17 -6.32 -33.02
N GLU A 4 -13.38 -5.88 -33.37
CA GLU A 4 -13.70 -4.46 -33.53
C GLU A 4 -13.44 -3.71 -32.21
N SER A 5 -12.76 -2.57 -32.31
CA SER A 5 -12.46 -1.71 -31.18
C SER A 5 -13.74 -1.07 -30.62
N VAL A 6 -14.22 -1.58 -29.49
CA VAL A 6 -15.29 -0.93 -28.70
C VAL A 6 -14.72 0.33 -28.04
N PRO A 7 -15.40 1.49 -28.13
CA PRO A 7 -14.95 2.69 -27.43
C PRO A 7 -14.87 2.44 -25.92
N ALA A 8 -13.75 2.86 -25.31
CA ALA A 8 -13.36 2.55 -23.93
C ALA A 8 -14.43 2.86 -22.85
N ALA A 9 -15.43 3.69 -23.16
CA ALA A 9 -16.51 4.06 -22.25
C ALA A 9 -17.56 2.96 -21.99
N LYS A 10 -17.57 1.84 -22.75
CA LYS A 10 -18.58 0.77 -22.65
C LYS A 10 -18.05 -0.65 -22.42
N ALA A 11 -16.75 -0.83 -22.25
CA ALA A 11 -16.18 -2.15 -21.98
C ALA A 11 -16.52 -2.63 -20.55
N ALA A 12 -16.98 -3.87 -20.40
CA ALA A 12 -17.22 -4.50 -19.09
C ALA A 12 -15.93 -4.68 -18.28
N VAL A 13 -14.78 -4.78 -18.98
CA VAL A 13 -13.45 -4.90 -18.40
C VAL A 13 -12.73 -3.56 -18.53
N LYS A 14 -12.34 -2.97 -17.40
CA LYS A 14 -11.77 -1.61 -17.36
C LYS A 14 -10.31 -1.50 -17.84
N MET A 15 -9.56 -2.61 -17.91
CA MET A 15 -8.17 -2.69 -18.39
C MET A 15 -7.27 -1.54 -17.89
N LEU A 16 -7.32 -1.24 -16.60
CA LEU A 16 -6.58 -0.12 -16.02
C LEU A 16 -5.06 -0.38 -16.09
N PRO A 17 -4.24 0.61 -16.49
CA PRO A 17 -2.79 0.46 -16.53
C PRO A 17 -2.23 0.25 -15.12
N SER A 18 -1.34 -0.73 -14.94
CA SER A 18 -0.69 -1.03 -13.65
C SER A 18 0.47 -0.07 -13.33
N TYR A 19 0.99 0.63 -14.34
CA TYR A 19 2.20 1.46 -14.29
C TYR A 19 3.50 0.69 -13.96
N VAL A 20 3.47 -0.65 -13.90
CA VAL A 20 4.65 -1.51 -13.78
C VAL A 20 5.30 -1.64 -15.16
N ARG A 21 6.54 -1.17 -15.29
CA ARG A 21 7.26 -1.11 -16.59
C ARG A 21 8.35 -2.17 -16.75
N ALA A 22 8.68 -2.89 -15.70
CA ALA A 22 9.69 -3.93 -15.69
C ALA A 22 9.21 -5.12 -14.85
N VAL A 23 9.68 -6.31 -15.19
CA VAL A 23 9.43 -7.54 -14.43
C VAL A 23 10.68 -7.92 -13.63
N PRO A 24 10.53 -8.59 -12.48
CA PRO A 24 11.67 -9.03 -11.68
C PRO A 24 12.63 -9.91 -12.48
N ASN A 25 13.94 -9.71 -12.31
CA ASN A 25 14.98 -10.44 -13.04
C ASN A 25 15.80 -11.41 -12.17
N GLY A 26 15.49 -11.48 -10.87
CA GLY A 26 16.13 -12.37 -9.90
C GLY A 26 17.49 -11.88 -9.41
N ARG A 27 17.80 -10.60 -9.57
CA ARG A 27 18.98 -9.93 -9.00
C ARG A 27 18.62 -9.02 -7.83
N GLU A 28 17.34 -8.91 -7.52
CA GLU A 28 16.81 -8.11 -6.43
C GLU A 28 17.39 -8.54 -5.09
N SER A 29 17.82 -7.58 -4.28
CA SER A 29 18.36 -7.84 -2.95
C SER A 29 17.97 -6.76 -1.95
N GLY A 30 17.89 -7.13 -0.68
CA GLY A 30 17.58 -6.23 0.42
C GLY A 30 16.27 -6.58 1.12
N ASP A 31 15.91 -5.73 2.08
CA ASP A 31 14.70 -5.88 2.88
C ASP A 31 13.61 -4.97 2.33
N PHE A 32 12.40 -5.49 2.22
CA PHE A 32 11.22 -4.81 1.68
C PHE A 32 10.03 -5.07 2.59
N LEU A 33 9.20 -4.06 2.78
CA LEU A 33 7.88 -4.25 3.37
C LEU A 33 6.82 -4.40 2.30
N ALA A 34 5.81 -5.21 2.60
CA ALA A 34 4.55 -5.18 1.88
C ALA A 34 3.38 -5.05 2.87
N LEU A 35 2.46 -4.15 2.55
CA LEU A 35 1.20 -3.95 3.25
C LEU A 35 0.07 -4.38 2.33
N ASP A 36 -0.74 -5.33 2.77
CA ASP A 36 -1.92 -5.81 2.05
C ASP A 36 -3.18 -5.52 2.86
N LEU A 37 -3.90 -4.47 2.48
CA LEU A 37 -5.17 -4.09 3.11
C LEU A 37 -6.32 -4.78 2.36
N GLY A 38 -6.90 -5.78 3.04
CA GLY A 38 -8.05 -6.52 2.58
C GLY A 38 -9.37 -5.97 3.12
N GLY A 39 -10.27 -6.87 3.51
CA GLY A 39 -11.53 -6.54 4.17
C GLY A 39 -11.33 -6.33 5.68
N THR A 40 -11.60 -7.36 6.46
CA THR A 40 -11.57 -7.26 7.94
C THR A 40 -10.16 -7.25 8.54
N ASN A 41 -9.16 -7.69 7.77
CA ASN A 41 -7.78 -7.78 8.21
C ASN A 41 -6.85 -7.17 7.16
N PHE A 42 -5.67 -6.78 7.62
CA PHE A 42 -4.54 -6.48 6.77
C PHE A 42 -3.33 -7.28 7.19
N ARG A 43 -2.36 -7.37 6.28
CA ARG A 43 -1.12 -8.09 6.50
C ARG A 43 0.05 -7.14 6.32
N VAL A 44 1.02 -7.24 7.22
CA VAL A 44 2.33 -6.62 7.05
C VAL A 44 3.33 -7.74 6.86
N LEU A 45 4.15 -7.63 5.81
CA LEU A 45 5.16 -8.61 5.41
C LEU A 45 6.52 -7.94 5.41
N LEU A 46 7.52 -8.60 5.99
CA LEU A 46 8.93 -8.34 5.73
C LEU A 46 9.41 -9.38 4.72
N ILE A 47 9.92 -8.90 3.60
CA ILE A 47 10.44 -9.71 2.50
C ILE A 47 11.94 -9.45 2.42
N ARG A 48 12.74 -10.49 2.52
CA ARG A 48 14.20 -10.40 2.34
C ARG A 48 14.57 -11.10 1.04
N LEU A 49 15.11 -10.33 0.11
CA LEU A 49 15.54 -10.85 -1.19
C LEU A 49 17.05 -11.02 -1.21
N LYS A 50 17.50 -12.13 -1.80
CA LYS A 50 18.90 -12.41 -2.08
C LYS A 50 19.01 -13.05 -3.48
N GLY A 51 18.81 -12.21 -4.50
CA GLY A 51 18.75 -12.65 -5.89
C GLY A 51 17.49 -13.49 -6.14
N ARG A 52 17.66 -14.81 -6.26
CA ARG A 52 16.55 -15.75 -6.51
C ARG A 52 15.95 -16.35 -5.24
N GLU A 53 16.58 -16.12 -4.10
CA GLU A 53 16.08 -16.56 -2.80
C GLU A 53 15.23 -15.47 -2.16
N ALA A 54 14.12 -15.87 -1.53
CA ALA A 54 13.21 -14.97 -0.84
C ALA A 54 12.78 -15.57 0.50
N GLU A 55 13.00 -14.83 1.58
CA GLU A 55 12.41 -15.09 2.89
C GLU A 55 11.23 -14.14 3.10
N MET A 56 10.10 -14.65 3.61
CA MET A 56 8.92 -13.84 3.88
C MET A 56 8.40 -14.12 5.29
N ILE A 57 8.34 -13.06 6.10
CA ILE A 57 7.77 -13.09 7.46
C ILE A 57 6.55 -12.19 7.47
N GLY A 58 5.41 -12.70 7.91
CA GLY A 58 4.14 -11.97 7.87
C GLY A 58 3.41 -11.95 9.19
N LYS A 59 2.73 -10.84 9.47
CA LYS A 59 1.79 -10.70 10.60
C LYS A 59 0.45 -10.17 10.11
N ILE A 60 -0.62 -10.78 10.60
CA ILE A 60 -1.99 -10.38 10.31
C ILE A 60 -2.48 -9.47 11.43
N PHE A 61 -3.05 -8.34 11.07
CA PHE A 61 -3.68 -7.39 11.97
C PHE A 61 -5.15 -7.24 11.62
N ARG A 62 -6.00 -7.16 12.66
CA ARG A 62 -7.42 -6.88 12.49
C ARG A 62 -7.64 -5.37 12.36
N VAL A 63 -8.54 -4.97 11.47
CA VAL A 63 -9.07 -3.60 11.44
C VAL A 63 -10.27 -3.55 12.39
N PRO A 64 -10.26 -2.72 13.45
CA PRO A 64 -11.41 -2.57 14.32
C PRO A 64 -12.64 -2.09 13.55
N GLU A 65 -13.82 -2.53 13.96
CA GLU A 65 -15.08 -2.19 13.26
C GLU A 65 -15.38 -0.68 13.32
N SER A 66 -15.07 -0.04 14.45
CA SER A 66 -15.14 1.41 14.63
C SER A 66 -14.25 2.17 13.63
N VAL A 67 -13.12 1.58 13.25
CA VAL A 67 -12.18 2.14 12.27
C VAL A 67 -12.62 1.85 10.84
N MET A 68 -13.20 0.66 10.58
CA MET A 68 -13.71 0.28 9.25
C MET A 68 -14.95 1.10 8.83
N ARG A 69 -15.92 1.26 9.74
CA ARG A 69 -17.23 1.87 9.44
C ARG A 69 -17.36 3.32 9.91
N GLY A 70 -16.36 3.80 10.67
CA GLY A 70 -16.47 5.02 11.43
C GLY A 70 -17.21 4.81 12.75
N SER A 71 -16.81 5.54 13.79
CA SER A 71 -17.50 5.58 15.08
C SER A 71 -18.71 6.54 15.11
N GLY A 72 -19.02 7.20 13.98
CA GLY A 72 -19.98 8.32 13.93
C GLY A 72 -19.36 9.68 14.27
N GLU A 73 -18.03 9.73 14.50
CA GLU A 73 -17.26 10.97 14.66
C GLU A 73 -17.16 11.77 13.35
N ALA A 74 -16.80 13.06 13.46
CA ALA A 74 -16.69 13.98 12.33
C ALA A 74 -15.80 13.44 11.18
N ILE A 75 -16.16 13.76 9.94
CA ILE A 75 -15.56 13.23 8.69
C ILE A 75 -14.03 13.23 8.70
N ILE A 76 -13.43 14.31 9.22
CA ILE A 76 -11.97 14.50 9.22
C ILE A 76 -11.27 13.47 10.13
N ILE A 77 -11.93 12.96 11.17
CA ILE A 77 -11.29 12.11 12.18
C ILE A 77 -11.15 10.66 11.69
N GLN A 78 -12.09 10.16 10.90
CA GLN A 78 -12.14 8.74 10.53
C GLN A 78 -11.04 8.33 9.56
N GLN A 79 -10.70 9.18 8.58
CA GLN A 79 -9.55 8.93 7.70
C GLN A 79 -8.24 8.80 8.50
N PHE A 80 -8.05 9.64 9.52
CA PHE A 80 -6.84 9.59 10.33
C PHE A 80 -6.80 8.32 11.17
N GLN A 81 -7.91 7.92 11.79
CA GLN A 81 -8.00 6.70 12.59
C GLN A 81 -7.59 5.44 11.81
N LEU A 82 -8.03 5.28 10.56
CA LEU A 82 -7.71 4.11 9.75
C LEU A 82 -6.21 4.03 9.43
N PHE A 83 -5.66 5.09 8.83
CA PHE A 83 -4.27 5.07 8.40
C PHE A 83 -3.29 5.13 9.58
N ASP A 84 -3.66 5.79 10.69
CA ASP A 84 -2.87 5.78 11.92
C ASP A 84 -2.85 4.39 12.57
N HIS A 85 -3.98 3.67 12.60
CA HIS A 85 -4.02 2.29 13.10
C HIS A 85 -3.13 1.37 12.27
N ILE A 86 -3.14 1.53 10.94
CA ILE A 86 -2.27 0.77 10.04
C ILE A 86 -0.79 1.10 10.33
N ALA A 87 -0.44 2.39 10.43
CA ALA A 87 0.91 2.84 10.73
C ALA A 87 1.42 2.31 12.08
N ASP A 88 0.58 2.30 13.11
CA ASP A 88 0.91 1.75 14.43
C ASP A 88 1.20 0.25 14.38
N CYS A 89 0.37 -0.51 13.68
CA CYS A 89 0.59 -1.94 13.52
C CYS A 89 1.88 -2.23 12.75
N MET A 90 2.16 -1.45 11.71
CA MET A 90 3.43 -1.55 10.97
C MET A 90 4.63 -1.25 11.87
N ALA A 91 4.59 -0.16 12.65
CA ALA A 91 5.66 0.19 13.56
C ALA A 91 5.94 -0.92 14.58
N LYS A 92 4.89 -1.49 15.19
CA LYS A 92 5.01 -2.63 16.10
C LYS A 92 5.65 -3.83 15.42
N PHE A 93 5.22 -4.15 14.21
CA PHE A 93 5.81 -5.25 13.44
C PHE A 93 7.29 -5.00 13.12
N MET A 94 7.67 -3.78 12.72
CA MET A 94 9.06 -3.42 12.42
C MET A 94 9.96 -3.55 13.65
N VAL A 95 9.49 -3.17 14.83
CA VAL A 95 10.22 -3.36 16.09
C VAL A 95 10.37 -4.84 16.42
N GLU A 96 9.29 -5.63 16.29
CA GLU A 96 9.32 -7.08 16.52
C GLU A 96 10.32 -7.81 15.60
N GLN A 97 10.48 -7.33 14.36
CA GLN A 97 11.43 -7.90 13.38
C GLN A 97 12.83 -7.26 13.43
N GLY A 98 13.05 -6.26 14.29
CA GLY A 98 14.35 -5.59 14.44
C GLY A 98 14.75 -4.71 13.25
N VAL A 99 13.79 -4.23 12.44
CA VAL A 99 14.03 -3.40 11.25
C VAL A 99 13.59 -1.95 11.42
N ASN A 100 13.22 -1.54 12.65
CA ASN A 100 12.76 -0.19 12.96
C ASN A 100 13.85 0.88 12.87
N ASN A 101 15.12 0.49 12.85
CA ASN A 101 16.27 1.40 12.70
C ASN A 101 16.79 1.46 11.26
N ALA A 102 16.15 0.78 10.31
CA ALA A 102 16.55 0.83 8.91
C ALA A 102 16.40 2.28 8.40
N GLU A 103 17.46 2.81 7.78
CA GLU A 103 17.47 4.18 7.26
C GLU A 103 16.40 4.36 6.18
N LYS A 104 16.18 3.36 5.32
CA LYS A 104 15.12 3.34 4.32
C LYS A 104 14.60 1.92 4.15
N LEU A 105 13.28 1.76 4.21
CA LEU A 105 12.63 0.46 3.98
C LEU A 105 11.55 0.61 2.90
N PRO A 106 11.78 0.10 1.67
CA PRO A 106 10.78 0.09 0.62
C PRO A 106 9.44 -0.48 1.08
N LEU A 107 8.31 0.12 0.68
CA LEU A 107 6.98 -0.40 1.02
C LEU A 107 6.11 -0.55 -0.24
N GLY A 108 5.75 -1.78 -0.55
CA GLY A 108 4.65 -2.08 -1.47
C GLY A 108 3.31 -1.97 -0.75
N PHE A 109 2.36 -1.20 -1.29
CA PHE A 109 1.03 -1.05 -0.72
C PHE A 109 -0.04 -1.64 -1.64
N THR A 110 -0.49 -2.85 -1.33
CA THR A 110 -1.61 -3.51 -1.98
C THR A 110 -2.91 -3.03 -1.32
N PHE A 111 -3.59 -2.10 -2.00
CA PHE A 111 -4.85 -1.53 -1.53
C PHE A 111 -6.01 -2.09 -2.37
N SER A 112 -6.66 -3.14 -1.85
CA SER A 112 -7.63 -3.95 -2.59
C SER A 112 -9.03 -3.32 -2.67
N PHE A 113 -9.11 -2.05 -3.03
CA PHE A 113 -10.35 -1.29 -3.24
C PHE A 113 -10.35 -0.61 -4.62
N PRO A 114 -11.52 -0.26 -5.16
CA PRO A 114 -11.60 0.46 -6.42
C PRO A 114 -10.86 1.80 -6.32
N CYS A 115 -9.74 1.93 -7.03
CA CYS A 115 -8.94 3.15 -7.10
C CYS A 115 -8.77 3.63 -8.54
N LYS A 116 -8.71 4.94 -8.70
CA LYS A 116 -8.19 5.59 -9.90
C LYS A 116 -6.69 5.80 -9.71
N GLN A 117 -5.90 4.94 -10.34
CA GLN A 117 -4.44 5.04 -10.30
C GLN A 117 -3.97 6.11 -11.31
N GLU A 118 -3.38 7.19 -10.80
CA GLU A 118 -2.86 8.32 -11.60
C GLU A 118 -1.33 8.27 -11.73
N GLY A 119 -0.69 7.32 -11.02
CA GLY A 119 0.73 7.00 -11.15
C GLY A 119 1.09 5.81 -10.25
N LEU A 120 2.37 5.46 -10.19
CA LEU A 120 2.83 4.32 -9.38
C LEU A 120 2.66 4.57 -7.87
N THR A 121 2.67 5.84 -7.45
CA THR A 121 2.55 6.28 -6.04
C THR A 121 1.39 7.22 -5.81
N CYS A 122 0.40 7.21 -6.70
CA CYS A 122 -0.80 8.03 -6.55
C CYS A 122 -2.03 7.21 -6.96
N ALA A 123 -2.90 6.98 -5.99
CA ALA A 123 -4.12 6.21 -6.20
C ALA A 123 -5.26 6.85 -5.39
N LYS A 124 -6.24 7.41 -6.11
CA LYS A 124 -7.43 7.99 -5.47
C LYS A 124 -8.50 6.94 -5.28
N LEU A 125 -8.99 6.76 -4.06
CA LEU A 125 -10.11 5.85 -3.80
C LEU A 125 -11.34 6.35 -4.58
N ILE A 126 -12.02 5.46 -5.30
CA ILE A 126 -13.26 5.79 -6.01
C ILE A 126 -14.45 5.65 -5.05
N ASN A 127 -14.59 4.48 -4.45
CA ASN A 127 -15.63 4.19 -3.46
C ASN A 127 -15.20 3.02 -2.58
N TRP A 128 -15.64 3.03 -1.33
CA TRP A 128 -15.47 1.90 -0.44
C TRP A 128 -16.28 0.68 -0.88
N THR A 129 -15.78 -0.49 -0.50
CA THR A 129 -16.44 -1.79 -0.68
C THR A 129 -16.17 -2.66 0.56
N LYS A 130 -16.65 -3.91 0.58
CA LYS A 130 -16.33 -4.88 1.65
C LYS A 130 -16.75 -4.42 3.07
N GLY A 131 -17.76 -3.56 3.14
CA GLY A 131 -18.28 -3.01 4.40
C GLY A 131 -17.42 -1.91 5.05
N PHE A 132 -16.41 -1.39 4.35
CA PHE A 132 -15.74 -0.15 4.75
C PHE A 132 -16.63 1.05 4.48
N ASN A 133 -16.50 2.07 5.31
CA ASN A 133 -17.13 3.37 5.15
C ASN A 133 -16.35 4.47 5.89
N ALA A 134 -15.02 4.41 5.87
CA ALA A 134 -14.18 5.41 6.52
C ALA A 134 -14.33 6.75 5.77
N SER A 135 -15.00 7.70 6.39
CA SER A 135 -15.28 9.01 5.77
C SER A 135 -13.99 9.82 5.53
N GLY A 136 -14.01 10.67 4.50
CA GLY A 136 -12.87 11.50 4.10
C GLY A 136 -11.84 10.82 3.17
N VAL A 137 -11.95 9.50 2.94
CA VAL A 137 -11.00 8.75 2.10
C VAL A 137 -11.43 8.68 0.63
N GLU A 138 -12.72 8.62 0.33
CA GLU A 138 -13.21 8.59 -1.06
C GLU A 138 -12.84 9.89 -1.78
N GLY A 139 -12.28 9.76 -2.99
CA GLY A 139 -11.72 10.85 -3.78
C GLY A 139 -10.29 11.29 -3.40
N ALA A 140 -9.78 10.84 -2.26
CA ALA A 140 -8.45 11.21 -1.77
C ALA A 140 -7.37 10.18 -2.13
N ASP A 141 -6.11 10.64 -2.17
CA ASP A 141 -4.95 9.79 -2.48
C ASP A 141 -4.51 8.99 -1.25
N VAL A 142 -4.77 7.68 -1.29
CA VAL A 142 -4.51 6.76 -0.17
C VAL A 142 -3.02 6.55 0.10
N VAL A 143 -2.16 6.77 -0.90
CA VAL A 143 -0.70 6.69 -0.73
C VAL A 143 -0.21 7.86 0.11
N THR A 144 -0.71 9.06 -0.19
CA THR A 144 -0.44 10.27 0.60
C THR A 144 -0.98 10.13 2.01
N MET A 145 -2.20 9.60 2.20
CA MET A 145 -2.76 9.39 3.55
C MET A 145 -1.91 8.45 4.41
N LEU A 146 -1.47 7.32 3.84
CA LEU A 146 -0.59 6.38 4.55
C LEU A 146 0.75 7.03 4.90
N ARG A 147 1.35 7.79 3.97
CA ARG A 147 2.60 8.53 4.22
C ARG A 147 2.47 9.49 5.38
N GLU A 148 1.41 10.29 5.42
CA GLU A 148 1.19 11.25 6.49
C GLU A 148 0.94 10.55 7.84
N ALA A 149 0.26 9.40 7.85
CA ALA A 149 0.11 8.58 9.05
C ALA A 149 1.45 8.04 9.57
N CYS A 150 2.28 7.50 8.67
CA CYS A 150 3.63 7.06 9.01
C CYS A 150 4.47 8.19 9.60
N LYS A 151 4.43 9.39 9.01
CA LYS A 151 5.13 10.59 9.53
C LYS A 151 4.64 10.99 10.93
N ARG A 152 3.32 11.03 11.16
CA ARG A 152 2.75 11.38 12.48
C ARG A 152 3.18 10.42 13.59
N ARG A 153 3.43 9.16 13.25
CA ARG A 153 3.78 8.10 14.19
C ARG A 153 5.28 7.82 14.27
N ASP A 154 6.10 8.63 13.61
CA ASP A 154 7.56 8.45 13.51
C ASP A 154 7.94 7.02 13.07
N VAL A 155 7.12 6.42 12.20
CA VAL A 155 7.47 5.14 11.60
C VAL A 155 8.53 5.45 10.56
N GLY A 156 9.75 4.96 10.80
CA GLY A 156 10.99 5.26 10.05
C GLY A 156 10.92 5.01 8.54
N PHE A 157 10.16 5.84 7.84
CA PHE A 157 10.08 5.94 6.40
C PHE A 157 10.51 7.35 5.99
N PRO A 158 11.81 7.69 6.04
CA PRO A 158 12.24 9.00 5.57
C PRO A 158 12.07 9.06 4.06
N GLY A 159 11.20 9.98 3.62
CA GLY A 159 11.25 10.66 2.32
C GLY A 159 10.93 9.87 1.06
N ASN A 160 11.33 8.60 0.95
CA ASN A 160 11.18 7.78 -0.25
C ASN A 160 10.39 6.51 0.09
N PHE A 161 9.07 6.62 0.05
CA PHE A 161 8.25 5.45 -0.27
C PHE A 161 8.72 4.95 -1.62
N LEU A 162 9.34 3.78 -1.62
CA LEU A 162 9.73 3.20 -2.87
C LEU A 162 8.53 2.71 -3.66
N SER A 163 8.12 3.57 -4.57
CA SER A 163 7.73 3.14 -5.90
C SER A 163 8.86 2.28 -6.49
N SER A 164 8.54 1.34 -7.37
CA SER A 164 9.41 0.35 -8.04
C SER A 164 10.73 0.83 -8.70
N TRP A 165 11.20 2.06 -8.41
CA TRP A 165 12.29 2.77 -9.08
C TRP A 165 13.64 2.89 -8.30
N GLU A 166 13.81 2.55 -7.01
CA GLU A 166 15.20 2.32 -6.49
C GLU A 166 15.74 0.93 -6.87
N PHE A 167 14.91 0.02 -7.40
CA PHE A 167 15.41 -1.24 -7.98
C PHE A 167 16.28 -1.03 -9.23
N SER A 168 16.08 0.06 -9.98
CA SER A 168 16.93 0.39 -11.12
C SER A 168 18.26 1.03 -10.74
N GLU A 169 18.38 1.66 -9.57
CA GLU A 169 19.65 2.27 -9.13
C GLU A 169 20.57 1.29 -8.40
N ILE A 170 20.02 0.24 -7.78
CA ILE A 170 20.82 -0.88 -7.21
C ILE A 170 21.44 -1.75 -8.33
N SER A 171 20.98 -1.62 -9.58
CA SER A 171 21.50 -2.38 -10.73
C SER A 171 22.70 -1.73 -11.45
N ASN A 172 23.11 -0.53 -11.04
CA ASN A 172 24.29 0.19 -11.57
C ASN A 172 25.34 0.48 -10.48
N GLY A 173 25.51 -0.45 -9.53
CA GLY A 173 26.64 -0.50 -8.59
C GLY A 173 27.34 -1.84 -8.67
#